data_AF-A0A9D7E633-F1
#
_entry.id   AF-A0A9D7E633-F1
#
_cell.length_a   1.000
_cell.length_b   1.000
_cell.length_c   1.000
_cell.angle_alpha   90.00
_cell.angle_beta   90.00
_cell.angle_gamma   90.00
#
_symmetry.space_group_name_H-M   'P 1'
#
loop_
_entity.id
_entity.type
_entity.pdbx_description
1 polymer ?
#
loop_
_entity_poly.entity_id
_entity_poly.type
_entity_poly.pdbx_seq_one_letter_code
_entity_poly.pdbx_strand_id
1 'polypeptide(L)'
;MAALKGDKTLAELSAQYQVHQSQIVAWKQQLAEHADEVFAGGGKKEAGPTLEDMQAKIGQLALENDFLFVALGRINDASAK
;
A
#
# COMPACT_ATOMS: atom_id res chain seq x y z
N MET A 1 24.94 11.61 4.42
CA MET A 1 24.22 12.35 3.36
C MET A 1 25.13 12.46 2.16
N ALA A 2 24.97 11.60 1.14
CA ALA A 2 25.88 11.53 -0.01
C ALA A 2 25.13 11.23 -1.33
N ALA A 3 23.93 11.77 -1.51
CA ALA A 3 23.10 11.59 -2.71
C ALA A 3 23.09 12.80 -3.66
N LEU A 4 23.91 13.83 -3.37
CA LEU A 4 24.05 15.04 -4.21
C LEU A 4 25.45 15.16 -4.82
N LYS A 5 26.17 14.05 -4.99
CA LYS A 5 27.42 14.07 -5.73
C LYS A 5 27.10 13.81 -7.20
N GLY A 6 27.28 14.84 -8.03
CA GLY A 6 27.04 14.82 -9.48
C GLY A 6 28.05 13.96 -10.24
N ASP A 7 28.29 12.73 -9.77
CA ASP A 7 29.31 11.81 -10.28
C ASP A 7 28.90 11.16 -11.61
N LYS A 8 27.63 11.30 -12.02
CA LYS A 8 27.09 10.77 -13.27
C LYS A 8 26.17 11.78 -13.94
N THR A 9 26.30 11.89 -15.26
CA THR A 9 25.43 12.71 -16.10
C THR A 9 24.03 12.11 -16.22
N LEU A 10 23.03 12.92 -16.59
CA LEU A 10 21.67 12.44 -16.83
C LEU A 10 21.61 11.35 -17.91
N ALA A 11 22.50 11.41 -18.91
CA ALA A 11 22.60 10.42 -19.96
C ALA A 11 23.11 9.07 -19.44
N GLU A 12 24.12 9.07 -18.58
CA GLU A 12 24.65 7.86 -17.95
C GLU A 12 23.64 7.23 -16.99
N LEU A 13 22.92 8.05 -16.22
CA LEU A 13 21.84 7.57 -15.34
C LEU A 13 20.69 6.99 -16.16
N SER A 14 20.32 7.65 -17.25
CA SER A 14 19.27 7.19 -18.16
C SER A 14 19.63 5.84 -18.78
N ALA A 15 20.87 5.67 -19.25
CA ALA A 15 21.35 4.42 -19.81
C ALA A 15 21.48 3.31 -18.75
N GLN A 16 21.99 3.62 -17.56
CA GLN A 16 22.22 2.65 -16.50
C GLN A 16 20.92 2.09 -15.92
N TYR A 17 19.93 2.95 -15.69
CA TYR A 17 18.66 2.57 -15.05
C TYR A 17 17.53 2.38 -16.06
N GLN A 18 17.79 2.58 -17.36
CA GLN A 18 16.81 2.52 -18.44
C GLN A 18 15.60 3.45 -18.21
N VAL A 19 15.86 4.61 -17.59
CA VAL A 19 14.84 5.63 -17.30
C VAL A 19 15.05 6.81 -18.24
N HIS A 20 13.99 7.43 -18.73
CA HIS A 20 14.12 8.61 -19.58
C HIS A 20 14.65 9.83 -18.80
N GLN A 21 15.50 10.65 -19.41
CA GLN A 21 16.12 11.82 -18.74
C GLN A 21 15.10 12.78 -18.12
N SER A 22 13.95 12.98 -18.78
CA SER A 22 12.87 13.82 -18.26
C SER A 22 12.29 13.31 -16.93
N GLN A 23 12.23 11.99 -16.74
CA GLN A 23 11.76 11.37 -15.50
C GLN A 23 12.77 11.59 -14.38
N ILE A 24 14.07 11.47 -14.66
CA ILE A 24 15.13 11.71 -13.68
C ILE A 24 15.10 13.18 -13.20
N VAL A 25 14.87 14.14 -14.11
CA VAL A 25 14.73 15.55 -13.76
C VAL A 25 13.48 15.79 -12.91
N ALA A 26 12.34 15.21 -13.30
CA ALA A 26 11.09 15.32 -12.56
C ALA A 26 11.22 14.78 -11.12
N TRP A 27 11.81 13.59 -10.94
CA TRP A 27 12.03 13.02 -9.61
C TRP A 27 13.03 13.82 -8.77
N LYS A 28 14.07 14.38 -9.40
CA LYS A 28 15.01 15.25 -8.70
C LYS A 28 14.31 16.51 -8.17
N GLN A 29 13.41 17.08 -8.97
CA GLN A 29 12.63 18.25 -8.56
C GLN A 29 11.62 17.91 -7.46
N GLN A 30 10.86 16.82 -7.62
CA GLN A 30 9.96 16.32 -6.57
C GLN A 30 10.69 16.05 -5.25
N LEU A 31 11.88 15.45 -5.32
CA LEU A 31 12.69 15.20 -4.14
C LEU A 31 13.17 16.51 -3.52
N ALA A 32 13.58 17.51 -4.31
CA ALA A 32 14.02 18.80 -3.77
C ALA A 32 12.88 19.57 -3.10
N GLU A 33 11.67 19.49 -3.64
CA GLU A 33 10.48 20.19 -3.13
C GLU A 33 9.86 19.47 -1.91
N HIS A 34 9.86 18.14 -1.90
CA HIS A 34 9.18 17.34 -0.88
C HIS A 34 10.13 16.55 0.03
N ALA A 35 11.46 16.74 -0.05
CA ALA A 35 12.42 16.02 0.79
C ALA A 35 12.12 16.22 2.28
N ASP A 36 11.84 17.45 2.69
CA ASP A 36 11.54 17.74 4.09
C ASP A 36 10.25 17.04 4.54
N GLU A 37 9.21 17.00 3.70
CA GLU A 37 7.95 16.32 4.01
C GLU A 37 8.11 14.79 4.11
N VAL A 38 8.90 14.20 3.20
CA VAL A 38 9.13 12.74 3.13
C VAL A 38 10.05 12.27 4.26
N PHE A 39 11.10 13.04 4.58
CA PHE A 39 12.13 12.62 5.54
C PHE A 39 11.95 13.20 6.95
N ALA A 40 11.10 14.21 7.17
CA ALA A 40 10.78 14.70 8.52
C ALA A 40 9.87 13.75 9.34
N GLY A 41 9.61 12.53 8.84
CA GLY A 41 8.83 11.52 9.56
C GLY A 41 7.34 11.84 9.69
N GLY A 42 6.89 12.95 9.09
CA GLY A 42 5.52 13.46 9.11
C GLY A 42 4.69 13.04 7.90
N GLY A 43 5.17 12.10 7.08
CA GLY A 43 4.34 11.48 6.05
C GLY A 43 3.07 10.99 6.72
N LYS A 44 1.90 11.43 6.24
CA LYS A 44 0.61 10.86 6.63
C LYS A 44 0.74 9.36 6.44
N LYS A 45 1.01 8.62 7.52
CA LYS A 45 0.64 7.22 7.58
C LYS A 45 -0.85 7.28 7.38
N GLU A 46 -1.32 6.87 6.20
CA GLU A 46 -2.69 6.40 6.05
C GLU A 46 -2.93 5.54 7.29
N ALA A 47 -3.74 6.06 8.20
CA ALA A 47 -4.04 5.36 9.43
C ALA A 47 -4.81 4.13 8.96
N GLY A 48 -4.12 3.01 8.84
CA GLY A 48 -4.74 1.74 8.53
C GLY A 48 -5.84 1.44 9.55
N PRO A 49 -6.71 0.47 9.26
CA PRO A 49 -7.78 0.08 10.18
C PRO A 49 -7.20 -0.11 11.59
N THR A 50 -7.87 0.48 12.58
CA THR A 50 -7.46 0.34 13.96
C THR A 50 -7.62 -1.11 14.42
N LEU A 51 -7.01 -1.45 15.56
CA LEU A 51 -7.22 -2.75 16.17
C LEU A 51 -8.72 -3.02 16.43
N GLU A 52 -9.47 -1.99 16.82
CA GLU A 52 -10.91 -2.06 17.05
C GLU A 52 -11.66 -2.35 15.73
N ASP A 53 -11.29 -1.70 14.63
CA ASP A 53 -11.87 -1.95 13.31
C ASP A 53 -11.62 -3.40 12.86
N MET A 54 -10.41 -3.91 13.08
CA MET A 54 -10.06 -5.29 12.75
C MET A 54 -10.84 -6.30 13.62
N GLN A 55 -10.95 -6.05 14.93
CA GLN A 55 -11.71 -6.90 15.85
C GLN A 55 -13.20 -6.92 15.51
N ALA A 56 -13.78 -5.75 15.21
CA ALA A 56 -15.17 -5.66 14.75
C ALA A 56 -15.38 -6.46 13.46
N LYS A 57 -14.45 -6.36 12.50
CA LYS A 57 -14.54 -7.09 11.24
C LYS A 57 -14.43 -8.60 11.44
N ILE A 58 -13.55 -9.06 12.33
CA ILE A 58 -13.42 -10.48 12.70
C ILE A 58 -14.74 -10.98 13.32
N GLY A 59 -15.33 -10.22 14.24
CA GLY A 59 -16.62 -10.58 14.86
C GLY A 59 -17.75 -10.68 13.83
N GLN A 60 -17.85 -9.70 12.93
CA GLN A 60 -18.82 -9.72 11.84
C GLN A 60 -18.66 -10.98 10.97
N LEU A 61 -17.44 -11.26 10.51
CA LEU A 61 -17.16 -12.41 9.64
C LEU A 61 -17.42 -13.75 10.36
N ALA A 62 -17.16 -13.83 11.67
CA ALA A 62 -17.46 -15.03 12.45
C ALA A 62 -18.97 -15.31 12.48
N LEU A 63 -19.79 -14.28 12.72
CA LEU A 63 -21.25 -14.40 12.70
C LEU A 63 -21.79 -14.74 11.31
N GLU A 64 -21.27 -14.09 10.26
CA GLU A 64 -21.66 -14.37 8.87
C GLU A 64 -21.31 -15.81 8.47
N ASN A 65 -20.13 -16.29 8.83
CA ASN A 65 -19.72 -17.68 8.55
C ASN A 65 -20.59 -18.69 9.31
N ASP A 66 -20.89 -18.44 10.60
CA ASP A 66 -21.75 -19.32 11.39
C ASP A 66 -23.17 -19.37 10.82
N PHE A 67 -23.72 -18.21 10.45
CA PHE A 67 -25.01 -18.12 9.79
C PHE A 67 -25.03 -18.92 8.48
N LEU A 68 -24.03 -18.74 7.61
CA LEU A 68 -23.93 -19.45 6.34
C LEU A 68 -23.77 -20.96 6.55
N PHE A 69 -22.96 -21.38 7.52
CA PHE A 69 -22.79 -22.80 7.86
C PHE A 69 -24.12 -23.44 8.26
N VAL A 70 -24.87 -22.80 9.16
CA VAL A 70 -26.19 -23.28 9.60
C VAL A 70 -27.19 -23.26 8.45
N ALA A 71 -27.26 -22.17 7.68
CA ALA A 71 -28.20 -22.04 6.57
C ALA A 71 -27.95 -23.10 5.48
N LEU A 72 -26.68 -23.32 5.10
CA LEU A 72 -26.30 -24.32 4.10
C LEU A 72 -26.53 -25.75 4.60
N GLY A 73 -26.26 -26.04 5.88
CA GLY A 73 -26.60 -27.32 6.49
C GLY A 73 -28.11 -27.61 6.42
N ARG A 74 -28.94 -26.61 6.73
CA ARG A 74 -30.41 -26.72 6.64
C ARG A 74 -30.93 -26.92 5.22
N ILE A 75 -30.29 -26.31 4.21
CA ILE A 75 -30.64 -26.52 2.80
C ILE A 75 -30.36 -27.97 2.38
N ASN A 76 -29.24 -28.54 2.83
CA ASN A 76 -28.91 -29.93 2.53
C ASN A 76 -29.91 -30.92 3.17
N ASP A 77 -30.32 -30.67 4.41
CA ASP A 77 -31.32 -31.48 5.12
C ASP A 77 -32.73 -31.37 4.48
N ALA A 78 -33.09 -30.20 3.95
CA ALA A 78 -34.36 -29.99 3.27
C ALA A 78 -34.39 -30.59 1.86
N SER A 79 -33.24 -30.67 1.18
CA SER A 79 -33.12 -31.28 -0.16
C SER A 79 -33.06 -32.82 -0.13
N ALA A 80 -32.83 -33.43 1.05
CA ALA A 80 -32.75 -34.88 1.23
C ALA A 80 -34.09 -35.55 1.61
N LYS A 81 -35.20 -34.82 1.58
CA LYS A 81 -36.58 -35.32 1.76
C LYS A 81 -37.39 -35.12 0.48
#